data_AF-A0A538NF00-F1
#
_entry.id   AF-A0A538NF00-F1
#
_cell.length_a   1.000
_cell.length_b   1.000
_cell.length_c   1.000
_cell.angle_alpha   90.00
_cell.angle_beta   90.00
_cell.angle_gamma   90.00
#
_symmetry.space_group_name_H-M   'P 1'
#
loop_
_entity.id
_entity.type
_entity.pdbx_description
1 polymer ?
#
loop_
_entity_poly.entity_id
_entity_poly.type
_entity_poly.pdbx_seq_one_letter_code
_entity_poly.pdbx_strand_id
1 'polypeptide(L)'
;MRSSVPAMARLCFIEVPRLTEILNEFQSPDPYSRIKEHGGRKIKEIDGGWIVLNYGRYRKNMLQRKPLSNAERQKRFRERHRSNEAVTGDNAAVTSKVTEKLRNPQKSVTPS
;
A
#
# COMPACT_ATOMS: atom_id res chain seq x y z
N MET A 1 -17.45 -8.14 3.42
CA MET A 1 -17.55 -7.77 2.00
C MET A 1 -18.92 -8.20 1.52
N ARG A 2 -19.72 -7.30 0.94
CA ARG A 2 -21.02 -7.66 0.36
C ARG A 2 -20.89 -7.76 -1.15
N SER A 3 -20.96 -8.97 -1.68
CA SER A 3 -20.79 -9.27 -3.10
C SER A 3 -21.36 -10.65 -3.38
N SER A 4 -21.80 -10.90 -4.62
CA SER A 4 -22.14 -12.25 -5.09
C SER A 4 -20.90 -13.02 -5.54
N VAL A 5 -21.01 -14.35 -5.62
CA VAL A 5 -19.93 -15.23 -6.12
C VAL A 5 -19.43 -14.80 -7.51
N PRO A 6 -20.30 -14.54 -8.52
CA PRO A 6 -19.82 -14.14 -9.84
C PRO A 6 -19.10 -12.78 -9.85
N ALA A 7 -19.55 -11.84 -9.02
CA ALA A 7 -18.90 -10.54 -8.89
C ALA A 7 -17.52 -10.67 -8.22
N MET A 8 -17.38 -11.53 -7.21
CA MET A 8 -16.07 -11.84 -6.61
C MET A 8 -15.15 -12.56 -7.59
N ALA A 9 -15.67 -13.48 -8.40
CA ALA A 9 -14.86 -14.23 -9.37
C ALA A 9 -14.20 -13.27 -10.37
N ARG A 10 -14.97 -12.27 -10.84
CA ARG A 10 -14.47 -11.18 -11.69
C ARG A 10 -13.42 -10.32 -10.99
N LEU A 11 -13.65 -9.92 -9.75
CA LEU A 11 -12.70 -9.11 -8.98
C LEU A 11 -11.38 -9.85 -8.69
N CYS A 12 -11.44 -11.16 -8.51
CA CYS A 12 -10.29 -12.01 -8.25
C CYS A 12 -9.63 -12.57 -9.51
N PHE A 13 -10.17 -12.29 -10.70
CA PHE A 13 -9.70 -12.82 -11.99
C PHE A 13 -9.63 -14.36 -12.02
N ILE A 14 -10.64 -15.04 -11.48
CA ILE A 14 -10.75 -16.50 -11.51
C ILE A 14 -12.14 -16.93 -11.97
N GLU A 15 -12.26 -18.19 -12.40
CA GLU A 15 -13.54 -18.76 -12.80
C GLU A 15 -14.48 -18.96 -11.59
N VAL A 16 -15.78 -18.86 -11.84
CA VAL A 16 -16.84 -19.05 -10.83
C VAL A 16 -16.76 -20.41 -10.10
N PRO A 17 -16.61 -21.57 -10.78
CA PRO A 17 -16.47 -22.85 -10.10
C PRO A 17 -15.25 -22.86 -9.16
N ARG A 18 -14.12 -22.34 -9.64
CA ARG A 18 -12.89 -22.26 -8.84
C ARG A 18 -13.05 -21.39 -7.60
N LEU A 19 -13.74 -20.26 -7.72
CA LEU A 19 -14.03 -19.42 -6.56
C LEU A 19 -14.91 -20.16 -5.54
N THR A 20 -15.91 -20.91 -6.00
CA THR A 20 -16.80 -21.68 -5.13
C THR A 20 -16.03 -22.72 -4.32
N GLU A 21 -15.08 -23.43 -4.95
CA GLU A 21 -14.18 -24.37 -4.26
C GLU A 21 -13.37 -23.68 -3.15
N ILE A 22 -12.75 -22.54 -3.47
CA ILE A 22 -11.94 -21.77 -2.52
C ILE A 22 -12.80 -21.27 -1.35
N LEU A 23 -14.00 -20.79 -1.64
CA LEU A 23 -14.93 -20.33 -0.61
C LEU A 23 -15.35 -21.48 0.31
N ASN A 24 -15.58 -22.68 -0.24
CA ASN A 24 -15.91 -23.86 0.56
C ASN A 24 -14.73 -24.30 1.44
N GLU A 25 -13.51 -24.30 0.91
CA GLU A 25 -12.30 -24.60 1.68
C GLU A 25 -12.12 -23.61 2.84
N PHE A 26 -12.34 -22.31 2.59
CA PHE A 26 -12.14 -21.27 3.60
C PHE A 26 -13.24 -21.24 4.68
N GLN A 27 -14.42 -21.77 4.36
CA GLN A 27 -15.53 -21.97 5.29
C GLN A 27 -15.44 -23.29 6.06
N SER A 28 -14.67 -24.24 5.55
CA SER A 28 -14.46 -25.53 6.20
C SER A 28 -13.60 -25.39 7.46
N PRO A 29 -13.83 -26.22 8.49
CA PRO A 29 -12.99 -26.23 9.68
C PRO A 29 -11.56 -26.65 9.32
N ASP A 30 -10.57 -25.94 9.88
CA ASP A 30 -9.14 -26.16 9.63
C ASP A 30 -8.49 -26.64 10.93
N PRO A 31 -8.27 -27.96 11.10
CA PRO A 31 -7.74 -28.54 12.34
C PRO A 31 -6.27 -28.17 12.60
N TYR A 32 -5.53 -27.78 11.56
CA TYR A 32 -4.14 -27.35 11.67
C TYR A 32 -4.01 -25.82 11.82
N SER A 33 -5.14 -25.10 11.86
CA SER A 33 -5.13 -23.65 12.06
C SER A 33 -4.53 -23.30 13.42
N ARG A 34 -3.60 -22.33 13.39
CA ARG A 34 -3.02 -21.71 14.60
C ARG A 34 -4.06 -20.98 15.44
N ILE A 35 -5.23 -20.68 14.87
CA ILE A 35 -6.33 -19.99 15.52
C ILE A 35 -7.50 -20.99 15.59
N LYS A 36 -7.75 -21.53 16.78
CA LYS A 36 -8.86 -22.47 17.05
C LYS A 36 -10.22 -21.79 17.17
N GLU A 37 -10.28 -20.45 17.18
CA GLU A 37 -11.55 -19.72 17.17
C GLU A 37 -12.38 -20.11 15.95
N HIS A 38 -13.68 -20.35 16.14
CA HIS A 38 -14.61 -20.82 15.11
C HIS A 38 -14.20 -22.12 14.38
N GLY A 39 -13.41 -22.98 15.02
CA GLY A 39 -12.97 -24.25 14.44
C GLY A 39 -11.95 -24.10 13.30
N GLY A 40 -11.19 -22.99 13.27
CA GLY A 40 -10.15 -22.75 12.26
C GLY A 40 -10.63 -22.09 10.96
N ARG A 41 -11.95 -21.83 10.84
CA ARG A 41 -12.55 -21.23 9.65
C ARG A 41 -12.00 -19.82 9.39
N LYS A 42 -11.78 -19.50 8.12
CA LYS A 42 -11.21 -18.19 7.72
C LYS A 42 -12.30 -17.17 7.41
N ILE A 43 -13.41 -17.62 6.82
CA ILE A 43 -14.55 -16.78 6.45
C ILE A 43 -15.88 -17.39 6.92
N LYS A 44 -16.92 -16.58 7.00
CA LYS A 44 -18.31 -16.98 7.27
C LYS A 44 -19.24 -16.27 6.30
N GLU A 45 -20.21 -17.00 5.76
CA GLU A 45 -21.30 -16.43 4.96
C GLU A 45 -22.26 -15.63 5.85
N ILE A 46 -22.67 -14.48 5.36
CA ILE A 46 -23.63 -13.56 5.97
C ILE A 46 -24.65 -13.17 4.90
N ASP A 47 -25.77 -12.58 5.33
CA ASP A 47 -26.75 -12.06 4.38
C ASP A 47 -26.08 -11.03 3.43
N GLY A 48 -26.05 -11.38 2.14
CA GLY A 48 -25.42 -10.58 1.09
C GLY A 48 -23.89 -10.67 0.95
N GLY A 49 -23.20 -11.65 1.55
CA GLY A 49 -21.79 -11.91 1.24
C GLY A 49 -21.00 -12.65 2.32
N TRP A 50 -19.73 -12.26 2.53
CA TRP A 50 -18.83 -12.94 3.47
C TRP A 50 -18.11 -11.98 4.41
N ILE A 51 -17.88 -12.46 5.64
CA ILE A 51 -17.05 -11.80 6.64
C ILE A 51 -15.81 -12.66 6.95
N VAL A 52 -14.67 -12.00 7.13
CA VAL A 52 -13.42 -12.65 7.54
C VAL A 52 -13.39 -12.72 9.07
N LEU A 53 -13.43 -13.93 9.63
CA LEU A 53 -13.53 -14.14 11.09
C LEU A 53 -12.23 -13.74 11.80
N ASN A 54 -11.08 -14.08 11.23
CA ASN A 54 -9.78 -13.86 11.89
C ASN A 54 -9.26 -12.42 11.80
N TYR A 55 -9.92 -11.55 11.04
CA TYR A 55 -9.44 -10.21 10.72
C TYR A 55 -9.27 -9.34 11.98
N GLY A 56 -10.20 -9.43 12.94
CA GLY A 56 -10.16 -8.63 14.16
C GLY A 56 -8.91 -8.91 15.01
N ARG A 57 -8.49 -10.18 15.08
CA ARG A 57 -7.29 -10.60 15.82
C ARG A 57 -6.01 -10.10 15.13
N TYR A 58 -5.92 -10.25 13.81
CA TYR A 58 -4.78 -9.71 13.05
C TYR A 58 -4.70 -8.19 13.16
N ARG A 59 -5.83 -7.47 13.07
CA ARG A 59 -5.86 -6.00 13.16
C ARG A 59 -5.41 -5.50 14.53
N LYS A 60 -5.85 -6.14 15.63
CA LYS A 60 -5.39 -5.82 16.98
C LYS A 60 -3.88 -6.06 17.15
N ASN A 61 -3.38 -7.21 16.71
CA ASN A 61 -1.95 -7.53 16.80
C ASN A 61 -1.10 -6.58 15.94
N MET A 62 -1.59 -6.15 14.78
CA MET A 62 -0.90 -5.23 13.88
C MET A 62 -0.89 -3.79 14.42
N LEU A 63 -1.97 -3.37 15.10
CA LEU A 63 -2.03 -2.11 15.83
C LEU A 63 -1.06 -2.09 17.02
N GLN A 64 -1.00 -3.18 17.79
CA GLN A 64 -0.07 -3.32 18.92
C GLN A 64 1.40 -3.42 18.48
N ARG A 65 1.66 -3.94 17.28
CA ARG A 65 3.01 -4.08 16.72
C ARG A 65 3.53 -2.85 15.98
N LYS A 66 2.80 -1.73 15.92
CA LYS A 66 3.29 -0.54 15.19
C LYS A 66 4.62 -0.05 15.80
N PRO A 67 5.73 -0.14 15.04
CA PRO A 67 7.03 0.36 15.48
C PRO A 67 7.16 1.81 15.01
N LEU A 68 6.94 2.73 15.95
CA LEU A 68 6.94 4.19 15.77
C LEU A 68 5.90 4.66 14.74
N SER A 69 5.07 5.64 15.12
CA SER A 69 4.12 6.26 14.19
C SER A 69 4.86 6.71 12.93
N ASN A 70 4.22 6.66 11.75
CA ASN A 70 4.79 7.28 10.54
C ASN A 70 5.26 8.72 10.82
N ALA A 71 4.60 9.42 11.76
CA ALA A 71 5.00 10.72 12.28
C ALA A 71 6.41 10.73 12.90
N GLU A 72 6.80 9.72 13.67
CA GLU A 72 8.11 9.62 14.30
C GLU A 72 9.19 9.22 13.30
N ARG A 73 8.87 8.35 12.34
CA ARG A 73 9.77 8.05 11.21
C ARG A 73 10.06 9.31 10.39
N GLN A 74 9.02 10.08 10.10
CA GLN A 74 9.13 11.31 9.32
C GLN A 74 9.80 12.43 10.12
N LYS A 75 9.61 12.48 11.44
CA LYS A 75 10.38 13.36 12.35
C LYS A 75 11.87 13.03 12.30
N ARG A 76 12.26 11.75 12.46
CA ARG A 76 13.66 11.32 12.37
C ARG A 76 14.29 11.58 11.00
N PHE A 77 13.51 11.38 9.93
CA PHE A 77 13.95 11.70 8.57
C PHE A 77 14.23 13.21 8.45
N ARG A 78 13.28 14.07 8.87
CA ARG A 78 13.48 15.52 8.86
C ARG A 78 14.67 15.94 9.71
N GLU A 79 14.85 15.38 10.90
CA GLU A 79 16.00 15.67 11.77
C GLU A 79 17.34 15.32 11.09
N ARG A 80 17.41 14.18 10.40
CA ARG A 80 18.61 13.75 9.65
C ARG A 80 18.88 14.61 8.41
N HIS A 81 17.84 15.08 7.74
CA HIS A 81 17.98 15.90 6.54
C HIS A 81 18.15 17.39 6.85
N ARG A 82 17.74 17.84 8.04
CA ARG A 82 17.93 19.22 8.52
C ARG A 82 19.41 19.57 8.72
N SER A 83 20.26 18.61 9.06
CA SER A 83 21.72 18.83 9.13
C SER A 83 22.39 18.91 7.75
N ASN A 84 21.77 18.34 6.71
CA ASN A 84 22.31 18.38 5.33
C ASN A 84 21.83 19.61 4.53
N GLU A 85 20.75 20.27 4.96
CA GLU A 85 20.16 21.41 4.26
C GLU A 85 21.05 22.67 4.32
N ALA A 86 21.90 22.79 5.35
CA ALA A 86 22.88 23.87 5.48
C ALA A 86 23.97 23.87 4.38
N VAL A 87 24.11 22.79 3.61
CA VAL A 87 25.18 22.64 2.58
C VAL A 87 24.70 23.04 1.18
N THR A 88 23.41 23.38 1.00
CA THR A 88 22.83 23.67 -0.33
C THR A 88 22.47 25.15 -0.53
N GLY A 89 23.24 26.07 0.09
CA GLY A 89 23.03 27.51 -0.07
C GLY A 89 23.46 28.07 -1.44
N ASP A 90 24.41 27.42 -2.12
CA ASP A 90 25.11 28.05 -3.26
C ASP A 90 24.77 27.49 -4.64
N ASN A 91 24.04 26.36 -4.75
CA ASN A 91 23.77 25.72 -6.04
C ASN A 91 22.52 26.24 -6.78
N ALA A 92 21.73 27.12 -6.16
CA ALA A 92 20.52 27.69 -6.78
C ALA A 92 20.83 28.54 -8.04
N ALA A 93 22.02 29.13 -8.12
CA ALA A 93 22.43 29.98 -9.25
C ALA A 93 22.80 29.19 -10.52
N VAL A 94 23.07 27.89 -10.42
CA VAL A 94 23.52 27.07 -11.57
C VAL A 94 22.32 26.52 -12.36
N THR A 95 21.18 26.27 -11.72
CA THR A 95 19.99 25.68 -12.36
C THR A 95 19.20 26.67 -13.22
N SER A 96 19.24 27.97 -12.89
CA SER A 96 18.57 29.01 -13.69
C SER A 96 19.27 29.27 -15.03
N LYS A 97 20.61 29.15 -15.10
CA LYS A 97 21.36 29.37 -16.34
C LYS A 97 21.14 28.29 -17.40
N VAL A 98 20.87 27.05 -16.99
CA VAL A 98 20.62 25.93 -17.91
C VAL A 98 19.22 26.01 -18.52
N THR A 99 18.23 26.45 -17.74
CA THR A 99 16.83 26.52 -18.19
C THR A 99 16.56 27.69 -19.14
N GLU A 100 17.33 28.78 -19.05
CA GLU A 100 17.23 29.92 -19.97
C GLU A 100 17.87 29.62 -21.35
N LYS A 101 19.00 28.89 -21.38
CA LYS A 101 19.66 28.47 -22.64
C LYS A 101 18.82 27.51 -23.48
N LEU A 102 17.98 26.68 -22.84
CA LEU A 102 17.12 25.72 -23.55
C LEU A 102 15.82 26.35 -24.08
N ARG A 103 15.45 27.56 -23.61
CA ARG A 103 14.22 28.24 -24.03
C ARG A 103 14.39 29.07 -25.30
N ASN A 104 15.61 29.47 -25.68
CA ASN A 104 15.80 30.32 -26.85
C ASN A 104 17.14 30.05 -27.60
N PRO A 105 17.15 29.14 -28.59
CA PRO A 105 18.38 28.76 -29.30
C PRO A 105 18.85 29.75 -30.39
N GLN A 106 18.22 30.92 -30.57
CA GLN A 106 18.39 31.77 -31.77
C GLN A 106 19.13 33.11 -31.55
N LYS A 107 19.94 33.27 -30.50
CA LYS A 107 20.80 34.47 -30.35
C LYS A 107 22.26 34.09 -30.11
N SER A 108 22.88 33.51 -31.11
CA SER A 108 24.33 33.55 -31.29
C SER A 108 24.66 33.71 -32.77
N VAL A 109 24.40 34.91 -33.30
CA VAL A 109 25.05 35.38 -34.51
C VAL A 109 25.59 36.77 -34.18
N THR A 110 26.87 36.82 -33.82
CA THR A 110 27.70 38.02 -33.95
C THR A 110 27.71 38.43 -35.42
N PRO A 111 27.80 39.73 -35.72
CA PRO A 111 28.98 40.10 -36.50
C PRO A 111 29.60 41.45 -36.14
N SER A 112 30.93 41.46 -36.38
CA SER A 112 31.84 42.56 -36.72
C SER A 112 32.17 43.61 -35.66
#